data_AF-A0A7C1GGZ1-F1
#
_entry.id   AF-A0A7C1GGZ1-F1
#
_cell.length_a   1.000
_cell.length_b   1.000
_cell.length_c   1.000
_cell.angle_alpha   90.00
_cell.angle_beta   90.00
_cell.angle_gamma   90.00
#
_symmetry.space_group_name_H-M   'P 1'
#
loop_
_entity.id
_entity.type
_entity.pdbx_description
1 polymer ?
#
loop_
_entity_poly.entity_id
_entity_poly.type
_entity_poly.pdbx_seq_one_letter_code
_entity_poly.pdbx_strand_id
1 'polypeptide(L)'
;MKWLRRNKPESAAGKGDGAQETFPLVKKRAMCHVCGDVQSFTQVWRRAAMVRRCPNCGLVFENPEELYKRFQPACPKCEEPLEQPGFEYGYCDRCGSKFELMEGAKPGLLPNQSQRDEMRKHGKSWSYV
;
A
#
# COMPACT_ATOMS: atom_id res chain seq x y z
N MET A 1 -2.02 -31.69 -39.76
CA MET A 1 -1.55 -30.63 -38.83
C MET A 1 -2.06 -29.28 -39.31
N LYS A 2 -3.06 -28.68 -38.65
CA LYS A 2 -3.32 -27.22 -38.63
C LYS A 2 -4.35 -26.94 -37.54
N TRP A 3 -3.81 -26.62 -36.37
CA TRP A 3 -4.54 -26.31 -35.15
C TRP A 3 -5.05 -24.86 -35.18
N LEU A 4 -6.29 -24.68 -34.75
CA LEU A 4 -6.85 -23.50 -34.05
C LEU A 4 -6.85 -22.13 -34.77
N ARG A 5 -7.96 -21.82 -35.46
CA ARG A 5 -8.47 -20.44 -35.51
C ARG A 5 -9.12 -20.14 -34.16
N ARG A 6 -8.39 -19.42 -33.31
CA ARG A 6 -8.88 -18.95 -32.01
C ARG A 6 -9.65 -17.65 -32.25
N ASN A 7 -10.98 -17.73 -32.20
CA ASN A 7 -11.87 -16.57 -32.19
C ASN A 7 -11.48 -15.69 -31.00
N LYS A 8 -11.12 -14.45 -31.30
CA LYS A 8 -10.85 -13.37 -30.35
C LYS A 8 -12.20 -12.96 -29.74
N PRO A 9 -12.46 -13.15 -28.44
CA PRO A 9 -13.62 -12.52 -27.84
C PRO A 9 -13.36 -11.02 -27.76
N GLU A 10 -14.23 -10.26 -28.42
CA GLU A 10 -14.39 -8.82 -28.23
C GLU A 10 -14.58 -8.55 -26.74
N SER A 11 -13.63 -7.84 -26.14
CA SER A 11 -13.76 -7.30 -24.81
C SER A 11 -14.89 -6.27 -24.82
N ALA A 12 -16.06 -6.70 -24.36
CA ALA A 12 -17.16 -5.82 -24.00
C ALA A 12 -16.63 -4.76 -23.03
N ALA A 13 -16.79 -3.50 -23.43
CA ALA A 13 -16.49 -2.34 -22.62
C ALA A 13 -17.37 -2.34 -21.36
N GLY A 14 -16.82 -2.86 -20.26
CA GLY A 14 -17.31 -2.64 -18.92
C GLY A 14 -16.98 -1.22 -18.49
N LYS A 15 -17.98 -0.34 -18.51
CA LYS A 15 -17.96 0.97 -17.84
C LYS A 15 -18.02 0.77 -16.32
N GLY A 16 -17.12 1.45 -15.61
CA GLY A 16 -17.25 1.76 -14.18
C GLY A 16 -16.15 1.16 -13.32
N ASP A 17 -15.03 1.87 -13.17
CA ASP A 17 -14.31 2.01 -11.90
C ASP A 17 -13.19 3.05 -12.08
N GLY A 18 -13.18 4.07 -11.23
CA GLY A 18 -12.24 5.19 -11.31
C GLY A 18 -10.80 4.70 -11.28
N ALA A 19 -10.08 4.93 -12.38
CA ALA A 19 -8.72 4.47 -12.57
C ALA A 19 -7.82 4.96 -11.42
N GLN A 20 -7.30 4.01 -10.66
CA GLN A 20 -6.35 4.23 -9.59
C GLN A 20 -4.99 4.58 -10.23
N GLU A 21 -4.67 5.87 -10.33
CA GLU A 21 -3.39 6.33 -10.88
C GLU A 21 -2.28 6.17 -9.84
N THR A 22 -1.67 4.99 -9.81
CA THR A 22 -0.37 4.76 -9.17
C THR A 22 0.73 4.88 -10.21
N PHE A 23 1.70 5.76 -9.99
CA PHE A 23 2.80 5.98 -10.92
C PHE A 23 4.03 5.20 -10.46
N PRO A 24 4.56 4.26 -11.26
CA PRO A 24 5.82 3.62 -10.94
C PRO A 24 6.96 4.66 -10.98
N LEU A 25 7.86 4.61 -10.02
CA LEU A 25 9.00 5.51 -9.90
C LEU A 25 10.33 4.77 -10.07
N VAL A 26 11.41 5.54 -10.20
CA VAL A 26 12.78 5.01 -10.21
C VAL A 26 13.09 4.24 -8.93
N LYS A 27 13.98 3.25 -9.04
CA LYS A 27 14.44 2.46 -7.90
C LYS A 27 15.04 3.39 -6.84
N LYS A 28 14.74 3.13 -5.57
CA LYS A 28 15.30 3.88 -4.44
C LYS A 28 16.13 2.99 -3.54
N ARG A 29 17.15 3.56 -2.90
CA ARG A 29 17.92 2.90 -1.83
C ARG A 29 17.60 3.55 -0.51
N ALA A 30 17.15 2.77 0.47
CA ALA A 30 16.79 3.27 1.79
C ALA A 30 17.07 2.22 2.87
N MET A 31 17.20 2.65 4.12
CA MET A 31 17.38 1.75 5.26
C MET A 31 16.10 0.96 5.55
N CYS A 32 16.18 -0.36 5.57
CA CYS A 32 15.07 -1.24 5.93
C CYS A 32 15.13 -1.57 7.43
N HIS A 33 14.11 -1.19 8.20
CA HIS A 33 14.05 -1.49 9.64
C HIS A 33 13.86 -2.96 10.00
N VAL A 34 13.38 -3.76 9.05
CA VAL A 34 13.25 -5.21 9.24
C VAL A 34 14.58 -5.92 8.97
N CYS A 35 15.35 -5.47 7.97
CA CYS A 35 16.62 -6.10 7.61
C CYS A 35 17.84 -5.50 8.32
N GLY A 36 17.71 -4.30 8.88
CA GLY A 36 18.80 -3.61 9.59
C GLY A 36 19.87 -3.00 8.67
N ASP A 37 19.61 -2.84 7.38
CA ASP A 37 20.61 -2.39 6.39
C ASP A 37 19.97 -1.57 5.26
N VAL A 38 20.78 -0.86 4.47
CA VAL A 38 20.38 -0.09 3.28
C VAL A 38 20.07 -1.05 2.14
N GLN A 39 18.79 -1.12 1.77
CA GLN A 39 18.28 -2.02 0.74
C GLN A 39 17.80 -1.24 -0.48
N SER A 40 17.72 -1.95 -1.61
CA SER A 40 17.05 -1.46 -2.79
C SER A 40 15.54 -1.70 -2.68
N PHE A 41 14.79 -0.76 -3.25
CA PHE A 41 13.35 -0.79 -3.41
C PHE A 41 13.12 -0.66 -4.92
N THR A 42 12.90 -1.79 -5.59
CA THR A 42 12.70 -1.80 -7.04
C THR A 42 11.26 -1.53 -7.43
N GLN A 43 10.32 -1.93 -6.56
CA GLN A 43 8.90 -1.68 -6.72
C GLN A 43 8.55 -0.44 -5.93
N VAL A 44 8.73 0.74 -6.53
CA VAL A 44 8.38 2.04 -5.94
C VAL A 44 7.26 2.67 -6.72
N TRP A 45 6.28 3.22 -6.03
CA TRP A 45 5.19 3.95 -6.65
C TRP A 45 4.78 5.15 -5.81
N ARG A 46 4.22 6.16 -6.47
CA ARG A 46 3.52 7.26 -5.80
C ARG A 46 2.03 7.15 -6.07
N ARG A 47 1.24 7.35 -5.03
CA ARG A 47 -0.22 7.38 -5.15
C ARG A 47 -0.69 8.80 -5.45
N ALA A 48 -1.49 8.97 -6.50
CA ALA A 48 -2.01 10.28 -6.89
C ALA A 48 -3.33 10.65 -6.18
N ALA A 49 -4.16 9.66 -5.89
CA ALA A 49 -5.51 9.84 -5.36
C ALA A 49 -5.73 9.10 -4.03
N MET A 50 -6.66 9.59 -3.21
CA MET A 50 -7.05 8.92 -1.96
C MET A 50 -7.54 7.49 -2.23
N VAL A 51 -7.19 6.57 -1.33
CA VAL A 51 -7.67 5.19 -1.40
C VAL A 51 -9.18 5.19 -1.18
N ARG A 52 -9.94 4.66 -2.14
CA ARG A 52 -11.41 4.52 -2.07
C ARG A 52 -11.87 3.11 -1.66
N ARG A 53 -10.97 2.14 -1.78
CA ARG A 53 -11.21 0.74 -1.41
C ARG A 53 -9.99 0.19 -0.69
N CYS A 54 -10.19 -0.41 0.47
CA CYS A 54 -9.10 -1.01 1.24
C CYS A 54 -8.38 -2.08 0.39
N PRO A 55 -7.05 -1.97 0.18
CA PRO A 55 -6.30 -2.94 -0.63
C PRO A 55 -6.19 -4.31 0.06
N ASN A 56 -6.41 -4.37 1.38
CA ASN A 56 -6.31 -5.61 2.16
C ASN A 56 -7.67 -6.33 2.29
N CYS A 57 -8.69 -5.67 2.86
CA CYS A 57 -9.99 -6.31 3.15
C CYS A 57 -11.11 -5.98 2.14
N GLY A 58 -10.85 -5.15 1.14
CA GLY A 58 -11.79 -4.82 0.08
C GLY A 58 -12.95 -3.88 0.46
N LEU A 59 -13.00 -3.39 1.70
CA LEU A 59 -14.01 -2.41 2.16
C LEU A 59 -13.98 -1.16 1.28
N VAL A 60 -15.13 -0.74 0.77
CA VAL A 60 -15.30 0.52 0.03
C VAL A 60 -15.56 1.64 1.03
N PHE A 61 -14.90 2.78 0.86
CA PHE A 61 -15.06 3.96 1.71
C PHE A 61 -16.01 4.94 1.04
N GLU A 62 -17.14 5.21 1.69
CA GLU A 62 -18.14 6.18 1.21
C GLU A 62 -17.58 7.60 1.21
N ASN A 63 -16.86 7.96 2.28
CA ASN A 63 -16.19 9.26 2.41
C ASN A 63 -14.69 9.07 2.71
N PRO A 64 -13.83 8.91 1.69
CA PRO A 64 -12.39 8.79 1.88
C PRO A 64 -11.78 9.99 2.60
N GLU A 65 -12.25 11.21 2.30
CA GLU A 65 -11.68 12.45 2.84
C GLU A 65 -11.67 12.49 4.37
N GLU A 66 -12.71 11.94 5.01
CA GLU A 66 -12.78 11.85 6.47
C GLU A 66 -11.72 10.92 7.07
N LEU A 67 -11.34 9.85 6.36
CA LEU A 67 -10.28 8.95 6.81
C LEU A 67 -8.93 9.68 6.80
N TYR A 68 -8.69 10.51 5.79
CA TYR A 68 -7.46 11.28 5.61
C TYR A 68 -7.36 12.53 6.49
N LYS A 69 -8.41 12.91 7.23
CA LYS A 69 -8.32 13.96 8.27
C LYS A 69 -7.59 13.49 9.54
N ARG A 70 -7.33 12.19 9.70
CA ARG A 70 -6.68 11.60 10.88
C ARG A 70 -5.17 11.46 10.66
N PHE A 71 -4.41 11.51 11.76
CA PHE A 71 -2.98 11.16 11.73
C PHE A 71 -2.85 9.67 11.41
N GLN A 72 -2.12 9.34 10.32
CA GLN A 72 -2.03 8.01 9.71
C GLN A 72 -3.41 7.40 9.38
N PRO A 73 -3.98 7.67 8.19
CA PRO A 73 -5.28 7.12 7.80
C PRO A 73 -5.23 5.59 7.80
N ALA A 74 -6.29 4.94 8.29
CA ALA A 74 -6.36 3.49 8.40
C ALA A 74 -7.77 2.97 8.06
N CYS A 75 -7.85 1.75 7.53
CA CYS A 75 -9.12 1.10 7.24
C CYS A 75 -9.91 0.85 8.54
N PRO A 76 -11.19 1.25 8.64
CA PRO A 76 -11.98 1.05 9.86
C PRO A 76 -12.31 -0.42 10.16
N LYS A 77 -12.16 -1.33 9.18
CA LYS A 77 -12.44 -2.77 9.35
C LYS A 77 -11.21 -3.60 9.73
N CYS A 78 -10.07 -3.37 9.06
CA CYS A 78 -8.88 -4.22 9.22
C CYS A 78 -7.63 -3.45 9.68
N GLU A 79 -7.78 -2.15 9.93
CA GLU A 79 -6.72 -1.26 10.42
C GLU A 79 -5.50 -1.15 9.47
N GLU A 80 -5.65 -1.59 8.22
CA GLU A 80 -4.64 -1.42 7.18
C GLU A 80 -4.33 0.08 7.02
N PRO A 81 -3.06 0.51 7.17
CA PRO A 81 -2.65 1.87 6.89
C PRO A 81 -2.95 2.21 5.43
N LEU A 82 -3.67 3.31 5.22
CA LEU A 82 -4.02 3.78 3.89
C LEU A 82 -2.87 4.63 3.35
N GLU A 83 -2.48 4.34 2.11
CA GLU A 83 -1.46 5.12 1.39
C GLU A 83 -1.93 6.56 1.20
N GLN A 84 -1.11 7.52 1.59
CA GLN A 84 -1.33 8.95 1.42
C GLN A 84 -1.05 9.40 -0.01
N PRO A 85 -1.91 10.25 -0.59
CA PRO A 85 -1.61 10.92 -1.85
C PRO A 85 -0.31 11.74 -1.75
N GLY A 86 0.51 11.68 -2.79
CA GLY A 86 1.75 12.45 -2.88
C GLY A 86 2.98 11.80 -2.22
N PHE A 87 2.78 10.84 -1.32
CA PHE A 87 3.86 10.05 -0.73
C PHE A 87 4.29 8.91 -1.64
N GLU A 88 5.55 8.54 -1.51
CA GLU A 88 6.11 7.38 -2.20
C GLU A 88 6.06 6.16 -1.30
N TYR A 89 5.83 5.01 -1.93
CA TYR A 89 5.74 3.72 -1.28
C TYR A 89 6.64 2.74 -2.01
N GLY A 90 7.20 1.79 -1.28
CA GLY A 90 7.96 0.73 -1.91
C GLY A 90 8.01 -0.56 -1.11
N TYR A 91 8.33 -1.64 -1.81
CA TYR A 91 8.64 -2.93 -1.19
C TYR A 91 10.15 -3.10 -1.07
N CYS A 92 10.61 -3.53 0.11
CA CYS A 92 11.99 -3.93 0.29
C CYS A 92 12.24 -5.22 -0.50
N ASP A 93 13.24 -5.21 -1.40
CA ASP A 93 13.54 -6.32 -2.29
C ASP A 93 13.96 -7.61 -1.54
N ARG A 94 14.34 -7.49 -0.25
CA ARG A 94 14.81 -8.61 0.58
C ARG A 94 13.70 -9.26 1.41
N CYS A 95 13.00 -8.48 2.25
CA CYS A 95 12.00 -9.01 3.18
C CYS A 95 10.56 -8.85 2.68
N GLY A 96 10.33 -8.17 1.55
CA GLY A 96 9.00 -7.92 1.00
C GLY A 96 8.13 -7.00 1.86
N SER A 97 8.66 -6.41 2.92
CA SER A 97 7.92 -5.46 3.75
C SER A 97 7.67 -4.16 3.00
N LYS A 98 6.51 -3.56 3.25
CA LYS A 98 6.07 -2.31 2.62
C LYS A 98 6.52 -1.12 3.45
N PHE A 99 7.00 -0.08 2.79
CA PHE A 99 7.47 1.15 3.43
C PHE A 99 6.86 2.36 2.75
N GLU A 100 6.61 3.40 3.56
CA GLU A 100 6.51 4.77 3.10
C GLU A 100 7.92 5.35 2.99
N LEU A 101 8.27 5.78 1.78
CA LEU A 101 9.57 6.36 1.46
C LEU A 101 9.44 7.88 1.50
N MET A 102 10.18 8.51 2.39
CA MET A 102 10.34 9.96 2.43
C MET A 102 11.76 10.31 2.03
N GLU A 103 11.90 11.23 1.07
CA GLU A 103 13.21 11.71 0.66
C GLU A 103 13.89 12.46 1.83
N GLY A 104 15.15 12.11 2.12
CA GLY A 104 15.91 12.70 3.23
C GLY A 104 15.50 12.23 4.64
N ALA A 105 14.55 11.31 4.77
CA ALA A 105 14.08 10.82 6.06
C ALA A 105 14.15 9.29 6.19
N LYS A 106 13.99 8.82 7.43
CA LYS A 106 13.93 7.40 7.78
C LYS A 106 12.61 6.80 7.26
N PRO A 107 12.63 5.72 6.45
CA PRO A 107 11.40 5.12 5.92
C PRO A 107 10.43 4.66 7.02
N GLY A 108 9.15 4.98 6.84
CA GLY A 108 8.09 4.50 7.73
C GLY A 108 7.70 3.06 7.36
N LEU A 109 7.86 2.10 8.28
CA LEU A 109 7.37 0.74 8.06
C LEU A 109 5.84 0.73 8.11
N LEU A 110 5.19 0.18 7.09
CA LEU A 110 3.75 -0.06 7.11
C LEU A 110 3.51 -1.52 7.56
N PRO A 111 2.98 -1.75 8.78
CA PRO A 111 2.82 -3.10 9.29
C PRO A 111 1.79 -3.86 8.45
N ASN A 112 2.12 -5.08 8.05
CA ASN A 112 1.21 -5.99 7.36
C ASN A 112 0.19 -6.62 8.32
N GLN A 113 -0.75 -7.42 7.78
CA GLN A 113 -1.81 -8.03 8.58
C GLN A 113 -1.29 -8.89 9.74
N SER A 114 -0.29 -9.75 9.51
CA SER A 114 0.24 -10.63 10.57
C SER A 114 0.96 -9.83 11.66
N GLN A 115 1.68 -8.78 11.29
CA GLN A 115 2.32 -7.86 12.23
C GLN A 115 1.27 -7.13 13.08
N ARG A 116 0.16 -6.68 12.48
CA ARG A 116 -0.94 -6.04 13.22
C ARG A 116 -1.65 -7.01 14.16
N ASP A 117 -1.90 -8.24 13.71
CA ASP A 117 -2.52 -9.26 14.55
C ASP A 117 -1.63 -9.61 15.75
N GLU A 118 -0.31 -9.65 15.54
CA GLU A 118 0.65 -9.82 16.64
C GLU A 118 0.65 -8.61 17.58
N MET A 119 0.73 -7.38 17.05
CA MET A 119 0.64 -6.15 17.84
C MET A 119 -0.65 -6.09 18.68
N ARG A 120 -1.77 -6.61 18.15
CA ARG A 120 -3.05 -6.68 18.85
C ARG A 120 -2.99 -7.60 20.07
N LYS A 121 -2.25 -8.72 20.01
CA LYS A 121 -2.11 -9.64 21.16
C LYS A 121 -1.48 -8.97 22.37
N HIS A 122 -0.51 -8.09 22.13
CA HIS A 122 0.23 -7.39 23.19
C HIS A 122 -0.50 -6.14 23.70
N GLY A 123 -1.63 -5.77 23.09
CA GLY A 123 -2.37 -4.55 23.39
C GLY A 123 -1.59 -3.28 23.04
N LYS A 124 -2.25 -2.12 23.10
CA LYS A 124 -1.55 -0.85 23.11
C LYS A 124 -1.00 -0.66 24.52
N SER A 125 0.32 -0.64 24.70
CA SER A 125 0.91 -0.23 25.96
C SER A 125 0.60 1.26 26.17
N TRP A 126 -0.40 1.54 26.99
CA TRP A 126 -0.64 2.89 27.48
C TRP A 126 0.44 3.20 28.51
N SER A 127 1.49 3.92 28.10
CA SER A 127 2.26 4.67 29.10
C SER A 127 1.38 5.84 29.51
N TYR A 128 0.74 5.74 30.67
CA TYR A 128 0.20 6.91 31.35
C TYR A 128 1.37 7.89 31.51
N VAL A 129 1.26 9.05 30.86
CA VAL A 129 2.06 10.24 31.18
C VAL A 129 1.14 11.19 31.95
#